data_AF-A0A954TI83-F1
#
_entry.id   AF-A0A954TI83-F1
#
_cell.length_a   1.000
_cell.length_b   1.000
_cell.length_c   1.000
_cell.angle_alpha   90.00
_cell.angle_beta   90.00
_cell.angle_gamma   90.00
#
_symmetry.space_group_name_H-M   'P 1'
#
loop_
_entity.id
_entity.type
_entity.pdbx_description
1 polymer ?
#
loop_
_entity_poly.entity_id
_entity_poly.type
_entity_poly.pdbx_seq_one_letter_code
_entity_poly.pdbx_strand_id
1 'polypeptide(L)'
;MHTLKLITPILISVHCIWWTLCATACGHPFHTSTAEMELNQENGKLEVSIKLDARDLERALALHSRQTVKLEAPEAAALIARYVHRNYFVFKQNLRAEVTESAPEAITGENWPDPNSLHNHQPTGSSSPKTEITVQSQVPEKDNLPLRLVGSEIESTWIWLYVEITPPAQDKLASFHLANTLLFDVNPGQINVVSWRSQGQRRSFKTSAKQPAFALAAGEKQQSTSR
;
A
#
# COMPACT_ATOMS: atom_id res chain seq x y z
N MET A 1 47.77 -42.70 46.76
CA MET A 1 48.57 -42.12 45.66
C MET A 1 47.63 -41.96 44.47
N HIS A 2 47.45 -40.71 44.06
CA HIS A 2 46.56 -40.28 42.99
C HIS A 2 47.02 -40.78 41.62
N THR A 3 46.09 -41.03 40.70
CA THR A 3 46.13 -40.53 39.31
C THR A 3 44.79 -40.80 38.62
N LEU A 4 43.84 -39.86 38.74
CA LEU A 4 42.75 -39.72 37.76
C LEU A 4 43.15 -38.57 36.83
N LYS A 5 43.60 -38.90 35.60
CA LYS A 5 43.94 -37.91 34.58
C LYS A 5 42.77 -37.78 33.59
N LEU A 6 42.29 -36.55 33.49
CA LEU A 6 41.69 -35.88 32.33
C LEU A 6 40.94 -36.78 31.32
N ILE A 7 39.62 -36.80 31.43
CA ILE A 7 38.75 -37.11 30.29
C ILE A 7 37.93 -35.84 30.02
N THR A 8 38.35 -35.17 28.93
CA THR A 8 37.55 -34.32 28.03
C THR A 8 36.93 -33.01 28.55
N PRO A 9 37.53 -31.84 28.25
CA PRO A 9 36.83 -30.57 28.11
C PRO A 9 36.63 -30.22 26.62
N ILE A 10 36.37 -31.19 25.74
CA ILE A 10 36.21 -30.94 24.29
C ILE A 10 34.74 -31.02 23.84
N LEU A 11 33.86 -31.66 24.60
CA LEU A 11 32.46 -31.86 24.17
C LEU A 11 31.55 -30.64 24.38
N ILE A 12 31.92 -29.68 25.23
CA ILE A 12 31.08 -28.50 25.50
C ILE A 12 31.34 -27.37 24.49
N SER A 13 32.51 -27.32 23.84
CA SER A 13 32.83 -26.26 22.87
C SER A 13 32.18 -26.47 21.49
N VAL A 14 31.81 -27.71 21.13
CA VAL A 14 31.16 -28.03 19.85
C VAL A 14 29.65 -27.76 19.88
N HIS A 15 29.03 -27.75 21.06
CA HIS A 15 27.59 -27.50 21.21
C HIS A 15 27.21 -26.01 21.16
N CYS A 16 28.15 -25.10 21.43
CA CYS A 16 27.92 -23.66 21.21
C CYS A 16 28.16 -23.23 19.75
N ILE A 17 28.87 -24.03 18.95
CA ILE A 17 29.12 -23.73 17.53
C ILE A 17 28.05 -24.36 16.62
N TRP A 18 27.26 -25.31 17.11
CA TRP A 18 26.07 -25.84 16.42
C TRP A 18 24.77 -25.09 16.73
N TRP A 19 24.86 -23.95 17.42
CA TRP A 19 23.75 -22.98 17.54
C TRP A 19 24.11 -21.66 16.88
N THR A 20 25.02 -21.70 15.91
CA THR A 20 25.50 -20.53 15.20
C THR A 20 24.88 -20.54 13.80
N LEU A 21 24.04 -19.52 13.56
CA LEU A 21 23.59 -19.08 12.23
C LEU A 21 22.62 -20.01 11.48
N CYS A 22 21.34 -19.94 11.89
CA CYS A 22 20.27 -19.91 10.90
C CYS A 22 19.56 -18.55 11.02
N ALA A 23 20.30 -17.48 10.73
CA ALA A 23 19.66 -16.23 10.34
C ALA A 23 19.08 -16.47 8.95
N THR A 24 17.85 -16.98 8.90
CA THR A 24 17.06 -17.00 7.67
C THR A 24 16.91 -15.54 7.24
N ALA A 25 17.76 -15.11 6.31
CA ALA A 25 17.48 -13.95 5.50
C ALA A 25 16.19 -14.30 4.73
N CYS A 26 15.04 -13.91 5.28
CA CYS A 26 13.76 -14.04 4.62
C CYS A 26 13.78 -13.03 3.46
N GLY A 27 14.40 -13.42 2.35
CA GLY A 27 14.32 -12.69 1.10
C GLY A 27 12.90 -12.82 0.59
N HIS A 28 12.01 -11.93 1.01
CA HIS A 28 10.71 -11.81 0.41
C HIS A 28 10.88 -11.32 -1.04
N PRO A 29 10.25 -11.95 -2.03
CA PRO A 29 10.30 -11.47 -3.40
C PRO A 29 9.77 -10.03 -3.44
N PHE A 30 10.53 -9.15 -4.09
CA PHE A 30 10.10 -7.77 -4.35
C PHE A 30 9.33 -7.74 -5.65
N HIS A 31 8.06 -7.34 -5.57
CA HIS A 31 7.19 -7.16 -6.72
C HIS A 31 7.15 -5.69 -7.13
N THR A 32 7.08 -5.43 -8.43
CA THR A 32 7.09 -4.06 -8.96
C THR A 32 6.03 -3.88 -10.03
N SER A 33 5.50 -2.66 -10.11
CA SER A 33 4.70 -2.20 -11.25
C SER A 33 5.23 -0.89 -11.78
N THR A 34 4.91 -0.60 -13.03
CA THR A 34 5.25 0.68 -13.67
C THR A 34 4.02 1.32 -14.26
N ALA A 35 3.82 2.61 -14.05
CA ALA A 35 2.83 3.40 -14.75
C ALA A 35 3.53 4.54 -15.50
N GLU A 36 3.15 4.77 -16.75
CA GLU A 36 3.50 5.98 -17.49
C GLU A 36 2.26 6.86 -17.59
N MET A 37 2.43 8.14 -17.32
CA MET A 37 1.33 9.10 -17.19
C MET A 37 1.67 10.37 -17.97
N GLU A 38 0.78 10.75 -18.88
CA GLU A 38 0.97 11.86 -19.81
C GLU A 38 -0.32 12.66 -19.98
N LEU A 39 -0.18 13.97 -20.04
CA LEU A 39 -1.31 14.88 -20.21
C LEU A 39 -1.54 15.13 -21.70
N ASN A 40 -2.68 14.68 -22.20
CA ASN A 40 -3.13 14.96 -23.55
C ASN A 40 -3.46 16.46 -23.68
N GLN A 41 -2.72 17.17 -24.52
CA GLN A 41 -2.84 18.62 -24.68
C GLN A 41 -4.09 19.05 -25.44
N GLU A 42 -4.67 18.16 -26.23
CA GLU A 42 -5.84 18.47 -27.08
C GLU A 42 -7.14 18.45 -26.26
N ASN A 43 -7.29 17.47 -25.38
CA ASN A 43 -8.51 17.26 -24.60
C ASN A 43 -8.34 17.50 -23.09
N GLY A 44 -7.13 17.79 -22.62
CA GLY A 44 -6.81 18.07 -21.22
C GLY A 44 -6.93 16.85 -20.29
N LYS A 45 -7.13 15.65 -20.82
CA LYS A 45 -7.21 14.41 -20.02
C LYS A 45 -5.84 13.86 -19.73
N LEU A 46 -5.75 13.21 -18.59
CA LEU A 46 -4.56 12.49 -18.20
C LEU A 46 -4.67 11.04 -18.65
N GLU A 47 -3.74 10.61 -19.50
CA GLU A 47 -3.64 9.26 -20.01
C GLU A 47 -2.60 8.49 -19.20
N VAL A 48 -2.96 7.31 -18.74
CA VAL A 48 -2.12 6.45 -17.92
C VAL A 48 -2.05 5.06 -18.52
N SER A 49 -0.83 4.57 -18.73
CA SER A 49 -0.54 3.17 -19.07
C SER A 49 0.09 2.47 -17.87
N ILE A 50 -0.60 1.50 -17.29
CA ILE A 50 -0.16 0.78 -16.08
C ILE A 50 0.21 -0.66 -16.46
N LYS A 51 1.42 -1.08 -16.12
CA LYS A 51 1.92 -2.45 -16.33
C LYS A 51 2.00 -3.20 -14.99
N LEU A 52 1.31 -4.34 -14.90
CA LEU A 52 1.22 -5.19 -13.71
C LEU A 52 1.57 -6.64 -14.05
N ASP A 53 2.11 -7.41 -13.10
CA ASP A 53 2.17 -8.87 -13.25
C ASP A 53 0.74 -9.42 -13.29
N ALA A 54 0.43 -10.18 -14.34
CA ALA A 54 -0.91 -10.70 -14.60
C ALA A 54 -1.39 -11.61 -13.46
N ARG A 55 -0.52 -12.49 -12.95
CA ARG A 55 -0.86 -13.43 -11.89
C ARG A 55 -1.11 -12.71 -10.58
N ASP A 56 -0.34 -11.65 -10.31
CA ASP A 56 -0.56 -10.83 -9.13
C ASP A 56 -1.90 -10.11 -9.19
N LEU A 57 -2.28 -9.59 -10.36
CA LEU A 57 -3.60 -9.01 -10.55
C LEU A 57 -4.71 -10.05 -10.38
N GLU A 58 -4.58 -11.24 -10.98
CA GLU A 58 -5.55 -12.34 -10.78
C GLU A 58 -5.73 -12.69 -9.31
N ARG A 59 -4.63 -12.81 -8.56
CA ARG A 59 -4.67 -13.07 -7.11
C ARG A 59 -5.40 -11.95 -6.37
N ALA A 60 -5.12 -10.69 -6.72
CA ALA A 60 -5.78 -9.55 -6.11
C ALA A 60 -7.29 -9.55 -6.43
N LEU A 61 -7.67 -9.74 -7.69
CA LEU A 61 -9.09 -9.82 -8.07
C LEU A 61 -9.80 -11.00 -7.41
N ALA A 62 -9.14 -12.16 -7.28
CA ALA A 62 -9.68 -13.32 -6.59
C ALA A 62 -9.90 -13.06 -5.10
N LEU A 63 -8.97 -12.37 -4.44
CA LEU A 63 -9.09 -11.97 -3.04
C LEU A 63 -10.34 -11.11 -2.79
N HIS A 64 -10.64 -10.17 -3.69
CA HIS A 64 -11.78 -9.24 -3.53
C HIS A 64 -13.12 -9.78 -4.04
N SER A 65 -13.11 -10.65 -5.05
CA SER A 65 -14.32 -11.27 -5.61
C SER A 65 -14.72 -12.57 -4.92
N ARG A 66 -13.81 -13.19 -4.16
CA ARG A 66 -13.96 -14.53 -3.57
C ARG A 66 -14.21 -15.63 -4.62
N GLN A 67 -13.72 -15.43 -5.84
CA GLN A 67 -13.82 -16.38 -6.95
C GLN A 67 -12.50 -16.45 -7.70
N THR A 68 -12.22 -17.56 -8.38
CA THR A 68 -11.08 -17.61 -9.29
C THR A 68 -11.36 -16.72 -10.50
N VAL A 69 -10.43 -15.81 -10.80
CA VAL A 69 -10.54 -14.87 -11.92
C VAL A 69 -9.47 -15.21 -12.94
N LYS A 70 -9.85 -15.32 -14.20
CA LYS A 70 -8.93 -15.33 -15.34
C LYS A 70 -9.06 -13.99 -16.07
N LEU A 71 -7.95 -13.33 -16.39
CA LEU A 71 -8.00 -11.98 -16.97
C LEU A 71 -8.64 -11.93 -18.36
N GLU A 72 -8.63 -13.03 -19.09
CA GLU A 72 -9.24 -13.16 -20.43
C GLU A 72 -10.76 -13.36 -20.38
N ALA A 73 -11.33 -13.59 -19.20
CA ALA A 73 -12.76 -13.83 -19.06
C ALA A 73 -13.56 -12.51 -19.21
N PRO A 74 -14.76 -12.54 -19.84
CA PRO A 74 -15.56 -11.33 -20.04
C PRO A 74 -15.88 -10.55 -18.75
N GLU A 75 -16.08 -11.26 -17.64
CA GLU A 75 -16.36 -10.69 -16.32
C GLU A 75 -15.15 -9.99 -15.69
N ALA A 76 -13.93 -10.27 -16.15
CA ALA A 76 -12.70 -9.71 -15.59
C ALA A 76 -12.65 -8.19 -15.76
N ALA A 77 -13.15 -7.65 -16.87
CA ALA A 77 -13.12 -6.21 -17.16
C ALA A 77 -13.78 -5.38 -16.05
N ALA A 78 -14.97 -5.80 -15.58
CA ALA A 78 -15.68 -5.11 -14.51
C ALA A 78 -14.98 -5.24 -13.15
N LEU A 79 -14.32 -6.37 -12.90
CA LEU A 79 -13.52 -6.59 -11.69
C LEU A 79 -12.25 -5.73 -11.69
N ILE A 80 -11.54 -5.68 -12.82
CA ILE A 80 -10.37 -4.83 -13.03
C ILE A 80 -10.75 -3.36 -12.83
N ALA A 81 -11.82 -2.88 -13.48
CA ALA A 81 -12.27 -1.50 -13.34
C ALA A 81 -12.52 -1.14 -11.87
N ARG A 82 -13.30 -1.95 -11.14
CA ARG A 82 -13.55 -1.72 -9.70
C ARG A 82 -12.26 -1.73 -8.88
N TYR A 83 -11.35 -2.67 -9.15
CA TYR A 83 -10.08 -2.76 -8.44
C TYR A 83 -9.19 -1.54 -8.69
N VAL A 84 -9.10 -1.08 -9.93
CA VAL A 84 -8.34 0.12 -10.31
C VAL A 84 -8.94 1.36 -9.64
N HIS A 85 -10.25 1.57 -9.73
CA HIS A 85 -10.93 2.71 -9.11
C HIS A 85 -10.64 2.84 -7.62
N ARG A 86 -10.56 1.70 -6.91
CA ARG A 86 -10.30 1.69 -5.46
C ARG A 86 -8.83 1.93 -5.10
N ASN A 87 -7.89 1.47 -5.93
CA ASN A 87 -6.47 1.41 -5.59
C ASN A 87 -5.59 2.41 -6.36
N TYR A 88 -6.14 3.05 -7.39
CA TYR A 88 -5.45 4.04 -8.21
C TYR A 88 -6.37 5.23 -8.38
N PHE A 89 -6.15 6.28 -7.58
CA PHE A 89 -7.03 7.44 -7.58
C PHE A 89 -6.26 8.74 -7.36
N VAL A 90 -6.78 9.81 -7.93
CA VAL A 90 -6.23 11.16 -7.80
C VAL A 90 -7.17 11.98 -6.94
N PHE A 91 -6.66 12.61 -5.90
CA PHE A 91 -7.46 13.35 -4.92
C PHE A 91 -6.82 14.70 -4.59
N LYS A 92 -7.64 15.68 -4.20
CA LYS A 92 -7.13 16.98 -3.77
C LYS A 92 -6.56 16.86 -2.36
N GLN A 93 -5.43 17.51 -2.07
CA GLN A 93 -4.87 17.55 -0.71
C GLN A 93 -5.69 18.47 0.20
N ASN A 94 -6.94 18.12 0.49
CA ASN A 94 -7.82 18.86 1.38
C ASN A 94 -8.45 17.90 2.40
N LEU A 95 -7.67 17.39 3.35
CA LEU A 95 -8.17 16.89 4.63
C LEU A 95 -7.06 17.08 5.67
N ARG A 96 -6.81 18.35 6.00
CA ARG A 96 -6.57 18.66 7.42
C ARG A 96 -7.90 18.25 8.05
N ALA A 97 -7.97 17.06 8.61
CA ALA A 97 -9.08 16.72 9.49
C ALA A 97 -9.20 17.91 10.44
N GLU A 98 -10.35 18.59 10.43
CA GLU A 98 -10.76 19.25 11.66
C GLU A 98 -10.78 18.12 12.68
N VAL A 99 -9.68 18.02 13.42
CA VAL A 99 -9.74 17.53 14.78
C VAL A 99 -10.62 18.57 15.46
N THR A 100 -11.94 18.39 15.36
CA THR A 100 -12.81 18.83 16.43
C THR A 100 -12.36 18.00 17.61
N GLU A 101 -11.30 18.50 18.26
CA GLU A 101 -11.07 18.24 19.66
C GLU A 101 -12.30 18.86 20.32
N SER A 102 -13.40 18.11 20.34
CA SER A 102 -14.46 18.37 21.27
C SER A 102 -13.77 18.21 22.61
N ALA A 103 -13.33 19.34 23.17
CA ALA A 103 -12.82 19.44 24.52
C ALA A 103 -13.68 18.50 25.38
N PRO A 104 -13.09 17.61 26.18
CA PRO A 104 -13.89 16.76 27.04
C PRO A 104 -14.82 17.70 27.81
N GLU A 105 -16.13 17.58 27.58
CA GLU A 105 -17.11 18.25 28.41
C GLU A 105 -16.69 17.89 29.82
N ALA A 106 -16.35 18.93 30.59
CA ALA A 106 -16.03 18.77 31.99
C ALA A 106 -17.22 18.01 32.58
N ILE A 107 -16.95 16.77 33.02
CA ILE A 107 -17.87 16.01 33.86
C ILE A 107 -17.96 16.83 35.15
N THR A 108 -18.87 17.80 35.14
CA THR A 108 -19.44 18.36 36.34
C THR A 108 -20.13 17.21 37.05
N GLY A 109 -19.82 17.07 38.33
CA GLY A 109 -19.90 15.80 39.04
C GLY A 109 -21.30 15.24 39.24
N GLU A 110 -21.31 14.16 40.02
CA GLU A 110 -22.48 13.47 40.58
C GLU A 110 -22.98 12.25 39.79
N ASN A 111 -22.19 11.17 39.77
CA ASN A 111 -22.62 9.88 40.34
C ASN A 111 -21.46 8.86 40.32
N TRP A 112 -20.98 8.44 41.49
CA TRP A 112 -19.99 7.34 41.61
C TRP A 112 -20.74 6.03 41.91
N PRO A 113 -20.61 4.97 41.08
CA PRO A 113 -21.18 3.67 41.42
C PRO A 113 -20.38 2.97 42.53
N ASP A 114 -21.13 2.37 43.46
CA ASP A 114 -20.70 1.68 44.69
C ASP A 114 -19.44 0.79 44.53
N PRO A 115 -18.39 0.98 45.35
CA PRO A 115 -17.15 0.20 45.27
C PRO A 115 -17.26 -1.28 45.68
N ASN A 116 -18.45 -1.81 46.05
CA ASN A 116 -18.61 -3.20 46.49
C ASN A 116 -19.44 -4.10 45.56
N SER A 117 -19.26 -3.99 44.24
CA SER A 117 -19.69 -5.03 43.29
C SER A 117 -18.54 -6.00 42.98
N LEU A 118 -18.17 -6.85 43.94
CA LEU A 118 -17.24 -7.96 43.73
C LEU A 118 -17.98 -9.19 43.19
N HIS A 119 -17.92 -9.42 41.88
CA HIS A 119 -18.04 -10.77 41.32
C HIS A 119 -16.90 -11.05 40.34
N ASN A 120 -16.34 -12.24 40.52
CA ASN A 120 -15.04 -12.69 40.09
C ASN A 120 -15.14 -13.44 38.75
N HIS A 121 -14.44 -13.00 37.70
CA HIS A 121 -14.11 -13.85 36.54
C HIS A 121 -12.69 -13.55 36.03
N GLN A 122 -11.93 -14.64 35.91
CA GLN A 122 -10.50 -14.77 35.60
C GLN A 122 -10.12 -14.30 34.18
N PRO A 123 -8.93 -13.72 33.92
CA PRO A 123 -8.45 -13.46 32.58
C PRO A 123 -7.71 -14.69 32.02
N THR A 124 -8.26 -15.31 30.98
CA THR A 124 -7.53 -16.23 30.10
C THR A 124 -7.55 -15.67 28.68
N GLY A 125 -6.37 -15.59 28.06
CA GLY A 125 -6.24 -15.24 26.64
C GLY A 125 -5.32 -14.06 26.37
N SER A 126 -4.03 -14.36 26.31
CA SER A 126 -3.05 -13.58 25.55
C SER A 126 -3.56 -13.42 24.11
N SER A 127 -4.03 -12.23 23.78
CA SER A 127 -4.08 -11.75 22.40
C SER A 127 -3.27 -10.48 22.35
N SER A 128 -2.01 -10.62 21.91
CA SER A 128 -1.22 -9.47 21.49
C SER A 128 -2.06 -8.66 20.49
N PRO A 129 -2.10 -7.32 20.61
CA PRO A 129 -2.81 -6.51 19.64
C PRO A 129 -2.16 -6.73 18.28
N LYS A 130 -2.93 -7.33 17.36
CA LYS A 130 -2.62 -7.36 15.95
C LYS A 130 -2.59 -5.89 15.53
N THR A 131 -1.40 -5.33 15.31
CA THR A 131 -1.25 -4.02 14.69
C THR A 131 -1.70 -4.15 13.25
N GLU A 132 -3.02 -4.10 13.07
CA GLU A 132 -3.68 -3.94 11.79
C GLU A 132 -3.41 -2.50 11.39
N ILE A 133 -2.38 -2.29 10.56
CA ILE A 133 -2.17 -1.01 9.89
C ILE A 133 -3.28 -0.92 8.83
N THR A 134 -4.47 -0.58 9.31
CA THR A 134 -5.58 -0.22 8.44
C THR A 134 -5.26 1.16 7.91
N VAL A 135 -4.63 1.21 6.73
CA VAL A 135 -4.74 2.37 5.86
C VAL A 135 -6.19 2.42 5.40
N GLN A 136 -7.08 2.85 6.31
CA GLN A 136 -8.43 3.20 5.92
C GLN A 136 -8.27 4.36 4.94
N SER A 137 -8.70 4.07 3.72
CA SER A 137 -9.07 4.99 2.66
C SER A 137 -10.05 6.05 3.17
N GLN A 138 -9.59 6.98 4.01
CA GLN A 138 -10.40 8.09 4.52
C GLN A 138 -10.33 9.33 3.64
N VAL A 139 -9.98 9.16 2.35
CA VAL A 139 -10.35 10.17 1.35
C VAL A 139 -11.77 9.80 0.90
N PRO A 140 -12.77 10.68 1.10
CA PRO A 140 -14.10 10.44 0.57
C PRO A 140 -13.98 10.25 -0.95
N GLU A 141 -14.53 9.15 -1.47
CA GLU A 141 -14.55 8.86 -2.92
C GLU A 141 -15.07 10.05 -3.76
N LYS A 142 -15.89 10.91 -3.13
CA LYS A 142 -16.43 12.16 -3.67
C LYS A 142 -15.38 13.20 -4.10
N ASP A 143 -14.20 13.22 -3.49
CA ASP A 143 -13.14 14.19 -3.80
C ASP A 143 -12.11 13.66 -4.80
N ASN A 144 -12.31 12.44 -5.29
CA ASN A 144 -11.46 11.83 -6.31
C ASN A 144 -11.81 12.37 -7.69
N LEU A 145 -10.80 12.55 -8.54
CA LEU A 145 -11.01 12.87 -9.94
C LEU A 145 -11.70 11.71 -10.67
N PRO A 146 -12.61 12.00 -11.61
CA PRO A 146 -13.21 10.97 -12.45
C PRO A 146 -12.14 10.17 -13.19
N LEU A 147 -12.16 8.86 -12.99
CA LEU A 147 -11.27 7.89 -13.61
C LEU A 147 -12.10 6.96 -14.50
N ARG A 148 -11.55 6.53 -15.62
CA ARG A 148 -12.17 5.54 -16.50
C ARG A 148 -11.14 4.55 -17.01
N LEU A 149 -11.39 3.26 -16.83
CA LEU A 149 -10.65 2.21 -17.54
C LEU A 149 -11.07 2.23 -19.01
N VAL A 150 -10.12 2.48 -19.91
CA VAL A 150 -10.33 2.54 -21.36
C VAL A 150 -10.18 1.16 -21.98
N GLY A 151 -9.23 0.38 -21.50
CA GLY A 151 -8.97 -0.97 -22.00
C GLY A 151 -7.84 -1.67 -21.25
N SER A 152 -7.54 -2.89 -21.68
CA SER A 152 -6.43 -3.69 -21.17
C SER A 152 -5.87 -4.59 -22.25
N GLU A 153 -4.58 -4.89 -22.15
CA GLU A 153 -3.87 -5.81 -23.04
C GLU A 153 -3.02 -6.79 -22.22
N ILE A 154 -3.10 -8.08 -22.53
CA ILE A 154 -2.31 -9.11 -21.85
C ILE A 154 -1.15 -9.49 -22.76
N GLU A 155 0.07 -9.42 -22.23
CA GLU A 155 1.29 -9.75 -22.94
C GLU A 155 2.16 -10.67 -22.07
N SER A 156 2.16 -11.97 -22.40
CA SER A 156 2.91 -13.00 -21.67
C SER A 156 2.53 -13.04 -20.18
N THR A 157 3.38 -12.56 -19.28
CA THR A 157 3.15 -12.52 -17.82
C THR A 157 2.67 -11.16 -17.33
N TRP A 158 2.46 -10.20 -18.23
CA TRP A 158 2.09 -8.83 -17.91
C TRP A 158 0.69 -8.51 -18.40
N ILE A 159 0.04 -7.59 -17.70
CA ILE A 159 -1.16 -6.91 -18.18
C ILE A 159 -0.92 -5.40 -18.18
N TRP A 160 -1.25 -4.78 -19.30
CA TRP A 160 -1.35 -3.35 -19.48
C TRP A 160 -2.78 -2.91 -19.22
N LEU A 161 -2.96 -1.88 -18.41
CA LEU A 161 -4.24 -1.22 -18.17
C LEU A 161 -4.14 0.22 -18.65
N TYR A 162 -5.07 0.63 -19.49
CA TYR A 162 -5.16 1.98 -20.03
C TYR A 162 -6.26 2.75 -19.30
N VAL A 163 -5.87 3.84 -18.65
CA VAL A 163 -6.74 4.62 -17.78
C VAL A 163 -6.74 6.07 -18.22
N GLU A 164 -7.93 6.67 -18.28
CA GLU A 164 -8.11 8.11 -18.44
C GLU A 164 -8.56 8.72 -17.12
N ILE A 165 -7.96 9.85 -16.73
CA ILE A 165 -8.39 10.66 -15.59
C ILE A 165 -8.78 12.05 -16.12
N THR A 166 -9.93 12.56 -15.68
CA THR A 166 -10.44 13.87 -16.09
C THR A 166 -10.12 14.90 -15.01
N PRO A 167 -9.09 15.75 -15.20
CA PRO A 167 -8.81 16.84 -14.26
C PRO A 167 -9.85 17.96 -14.37
N PRO A 168 -10.06 18.74 -13.29
CA PRO A 168 -11.00 19.87 -13.30
C PRO A 168 -10.49 21.04 -14.15
N ALA A 169 -9.16 21.19 -14.23
CA ALA A 169 -8.45 22.08 -15.15
C ALA A 169 -6.97 21.66 -15.23
N GLN A 170 -6.34 21.84 -16.39
CA GLN A 170 -4.95 21.43 -16.65
C GLN A 170 -3.93 22.12 -15.72
N ASP A 171 -4.14 23.40 -15.41
CA ASP A 171 -3.28 24.24 -14.57
C ASP A 171 -3.40 23.89 -13.06
N LYS A 172 -4.42 23.14 -12.66
CA LYS A 172 -4.72 22.86 -11.25
C LYS A 172 -4.16 21.53 -10.74
N LEU A 173 -3.51 20.74 -11.60
CA LEU A 173 -2.95 19.43 -11.24
C LEU A 173 -1.95 19.48 -10.07
N ALA A 174 -1.24 20.60 -9.89
CA ALA A 174 -0.30 20.81 -8.78
C ALA A 174 -0.89 20.61 -7.38
N SER A 175 -2.21 20.79 -7.23
CA SER A 175 -2.92 20.65 -5.95
C SER A 175 -3.40 19.22 -5.65
N PHE A 176 -3.18 18.29 -6.58
CA PHE A 176 -3.64 16.92 -6.48
C PHE A 176 -2.52 15.95 -6.07
N HIS A 177 -2.93 14.84 -5.48
CA HIS A 177 -2.07 13.72 -5.15
C HIS A 177 -2.54 12.50 -5.91
N LEU A 178 -1.61 11.67 -6.37
CA LEU A 178 -1.91 10.36 -6.89
C LEU A 178 -1.62 9.32 -5.81
N ALA A 179 -2.64 8.55 -5.44
CA ALA A 179 -2.49 7.29 -4.72
C ALA A 179 -2.36 6.14 -5.71
N ASN A 180 -1.35 5.30 -5.53
CA ASN A 180 -1.17 4.06 -6.28
C ASN A 180 -0.84 2.93 -5.30
N THR A 181 -1.87 2.21 -4.87
CA THR A 181 -1.80 1.09 -3.94
C THR A 181 -2.04 -0.26 -4.62
N LEU A 182 -1.96 -0.29 -5.96
CA LEU A 182 -2.16 -1.53 -6.73
C LEU A 182 -1.24 -2.63 -6.19
N LEU A 183 -1.82 -3.80 -5.97
CA LEU A 183 -1.20 -5.06 -5.50
C LEU A 183 -0.65 -5.06 -4.06
N PHE A 184 -0.85 -3.99 -3.27
CA PHE A 184 -0.38 -3.94 -1.87
C PHE A 184 -1.08 -4.98 -0.97
N ASP A 185 -2.28 -5.38 -1.37
CA ASP A 185 -3.13 -6.35 -0.70
C ASP A 185 -2.66 -7.81 -0.86
N VAL A 186 -1.90 -8.10 -1.92
CA VAL A 186 -1.37 -9.45 -2.20
C VAL A 186 0.15 -9.55 -2.06
N ASN A 187 0.84 -8.41 -2.12
CA ASN A 187 2.30 -8.31 -2.08
C ASN A 187 2.73 -7.25 -1.05
N PRO A 188 3.05 -7.63 0.20
CA PRO A 188 3.44 -6.68 1.25
C PRO A 188 4.69 -5.83 0.92
N GLY A 189 5.58 -6.36 0.08
CA GLY A 189 6.81 -5.69 -0.40
C GLY A 189 6.66 -4.97 -1.74
N GLN A 190 5.42 -4.79 -2.23
CA GLN A 190 5.16 -4.17 -3.53
C GLN A 190 5.67 -2.72 -3.58
N ILE A 191 6.33 -2.39 -4.70
CA ILE A 191 6.71 -1.03 -5.05
C ILE A 191 6.08 -0.68 -6.39
N ASN A 192 5.35 0.44 -6.46
CA ASN A 192 4.82 0.92 -7.73
C ASN A 192 5.60 2.17 -8.15
N VAL A 193 6.03 2.22 -9.40
CA VAL A 193 6.76 3.37 -9.98
C VAL A 193 5.86 4.08 -10.96
N VAL A 194 5.62 5.38 -10.76
CA VAL A 194 4.84 6.21 -11.68
C VAL A 194 5.76 7.21 -12.35
N SER A 195 5.88 7.14 -13.68
CA SER A 195 6.60 8.09 -14.52
C SER A 195 5.63 9.11 -15.10
N TRP A 196 5.78 10.36 -14.69
CA TRP A 196 5.09 11.52 -15.24
C TRP A 196 5.91 12.13 -16.37
N ARG A 197 5.32 12.23 -17.57
CA ARG A 197 5.88 12.98 -18.70
C ARG A 197 5.15 14.32 -18.85
N SER A 198 5.91 15.40 -18.80
CA SER A 198 5.40 16.75 -19.06
C SER A 198 6.52 17.61 -19.64
N GLN A 199 6.21 18.33 -20.73
CA GLN A 199 7.14 19.26 -21.40
C GLN A 199 8.53 18.65 -21.69
N GLY A 200 8.57 17.39 -22.15
CA GLY A 200 9.81 16.68 -22.48
C GLY A 200 10.63 16.21 -21.26
N GLN A 201 10.19 16.49 -20.03
CA GLN A 201 10.81 15.97 -18.81
C GLN A 201 10.04 14.76 -18.28
N ARG A 202 10.78 13.73 -17.88
CA ARG A 202 10.26 12.55 -17.18
C ARG A 202 10.61 12.64 -15.70
N ARG A 203 9.61 12.53 -14.82
CA ARG A 203 9.79 12.43 -13.37
C ARG A 203 9.23 11.12 -12.88
N SER A 204 9.93 10.44 -11.99
CA SER A 204 9.52 9.15 -11.46
C SER A 204 9.25 9.25 -9.97
N PHE A 205 8.10 8.77 -9.55
CA PHE A 205 7.67 8.69 -8.17
C PHE A 205 7.50 7.24 -7.78
N LYS A 206 7.76 6.91 -6.52
CA LYS A 206 7.57 5.57 -5.98
C LYS A 206 6.46 5.60 -4.94
N THR A 207 5.60 4.59 -4.97
CA THR A 207 4.67 4.31 -3.89
C THR A 207 4.96 2.95 -3.28
N SER A 208 4.72 2.85 -1.98
CA SER A 208 4.84 1.63 -1.18
C SER A 208 3.79 1.68 -0.07
N ALA A 209 3.61 0.60 0.69
CA ALA A 209 2.70 0.60 1.84
C ALA A 209 2.98 1.74 2.84
N LYS A 210 4.24 2.17 2.99
CA LYS A 210 4.64 3.29 3.87
C LYS A 210 4.39 4.67 3.26
N GLN A 211 4.35 4.76 1.94
CA GLN A 211 4.15 6.00 1.20
C GLN A 211 3.25 5.69 -0.01
N PRO A 212 1.92 5.59 0.18
CA PRO A 212 1.01 5.09 -0.85
C PRO A 212 0.67 6.13 -1.92
N ALA A 213 1.01 7.40 -1.68
CA ALA A 213 0.68 8.52 -2.54
C ALA A 213 1.81 9.56 -2.63
N PHE A 214 1.78 10.36 -3.68
CA PHE A 214 2.68 11.49 -3.89
C PHE A 214 1.95 12.68 -4.53
N ALA A 215 2.48 13.88 -4.33
CA ALA A 215 1.94 15.10 -4.94
C ALA A 215 2.24 15.16 -6.44
N LEU A 216 1.23 15.50 -7.26
CA LEU A 216 1.38 15.74 -8.68
C LEU A 216 1.98 17.13 -8.91
N ALA A 217 3.27 17.32 -8.62
CA ALA A 217 3.92 18.62 -8.82
C ALA A 217 3.96 18.99 -10.32
N ALA A 218 3.36 20.14 -10.68
CA ALA A 218 3.58 20.77 -11.96
C ALA A 218 5.03 21.28 -12.00
N GLY A 219 5.88 20.72 -12.84
CA GLY A 219 7.05 21.41 -13.38
C GLY A 219 8.20 21.84 -12.45
N GLU A 220 8.15 21.74 -11.12
CA GLU A 220 9.28 22.19 -10.29
C GLU A 220 10.37 21.13 -10.05
N LYS A 221 11.61 21.50 -10.38
CA LYS A 221 12.83 20.67 -10.24
C LYS A 221 12.96 20.21 -8.77
N GLN A 222 12.86 18.91 -8.51
CA GLN A 222 13.40 18.39 -7.25
C GLN A 222 14.88 18.07 -7.39
N GLN A 223 15.62 18.74 -6.51
CA GLN A 223 17.05 18.68 -6.28
C GLN A 223 17.49 17.22 -6.03
N SER A 224 18.49 16.79 -6.80
CA SER A 224 19.24 15.55 -6.62
C SER A 224 19.68 15.40 -5.16
N THR A 225 19.01 14.57 -4.38
CA THR A 225 19.59 14.02 -3.16
C THR A 225 20.47 12.85 -3.55
N SER A 226 21.69 13.17 -4.00
CA SER A 226 22.79 12.22 -3.91
C SER A 226 23.15 12.05 -2.44
N ARG A 227 23.11 10.82 -1.95
CA ARG A 227 23.95 10.37 -0.83
C ARG A 227 24.81 9.24 -1.33
#